data_AF-G7VEV5-F1
#
_entry.id   AF-G7VEV5-F1
#
_cell.length_a   1.000
_cell.length_b   1.000
_cell.length_c   1.000
_cell.angle_alpha   90.00
_cell.angle_beta   90.00
_cell.angle_gamma   90.00
#
_symmetry.space_group_name_H-M   'P 1'
#
loop_
_entity.id
_entity.type
_entity.pdbx_description
1 polymer ?
#
loop_
_entity_poly.entity_id
_entity_poly.type
_entity_poly.pdbx_seq_one_letter_code
_entity_poly.pdbx_strand_id
1 'polypeptide(L)'
;MTPKLVLFSALVFYSLLWLILPWSRAVALFIAGAAFLWILFFSSLVVNIKRREIVAAVALSTPFAFAALSTEALIWYGLGPLAALIWFIYLARGIYGSWLKGIFFILGVIWLHGLLLIAIDVTTGGVLTKAYSVGLHPFQRWNVPVIAVADTSALYIAAEVLKKLLKLWR
;
A
#
# COMPACT_ATOMS: atom_id res chain seq x y z
N MET A 1 16.61 8.07 11.45
CA MET A 1 15.25 7.55 11.19
C MET A 1 15.35 6.33 10.31
N THR A 2 14.66 5.21 10.61
CA THR A 2 14.76 4.01 9.77
C THR A 2 14.05 4.24 8.43
N PRO A 3 14.46 3.60 7.31
CA PRO A 3 13.82 3.80 6.00
C PRO A 3 12.31 3.54 6.01
N LYS A 4 11.86 2.59 6.83
CA LYS A 4 10.42 2.28 7.01
C LYS A 4 9.64 3.46 7.58
N LEU A 5 10.19 4.12 8.61
CA LEU A 5 9.57 5.30 9.22
C LEU A 5 9.53 6.47 8.25
N VAL A 6 10.59 6.68 7.46
CA VAL A 6 10.61 7.73 6.43
C VAL A 6 9.53 7.49 5.38
N LEU A 7 9.40 6.26 4.88
CA LEU A 7 8.38 5.89 3.89
C LEU A 7 6.96 5.95 4.46
N PHE A 8 6.76 5.51 5.71
CA PHE A 8 5.50 5.69 6.44
C PHE A 8 5.12 7.17 6.52
N SER A 9 6.04 8.02 7.02
CA SER A 9 5.80 9.46 7.11
C SER A 9 5.54 10.07 5.73
N ALA A 10 6.32 9.71 4.72
CA ALA A 10 6.12 10.19 3.36
C ALA A 10 4.72 9.84 2.83
N LEU A 11 4.24 8.61 3.05
CA LEU A 11 2.91 8.17 2.63
C LEU A 11 1.79 8.94 3.36
N VAL A 12 1.93 9.10 4.69
CA VAL A 12 0.97 9.88 5.49
C VAL A 12 0.96 11.35 5.08
N PHE A 13 2.12 12.01 4.96
CA PHE A 13 2.17 13.40 4.53
C PHE A 13 1.70 13.58 3.09
N TYR A 14 2.04 12.66 2.19
CA TYR A 14 1.55 12.66 0.82
C TYR A 14 0.03 12.54 0.77
N SER A 15 -0.58 11.73 1.64
CA SER A 15 -2.05 11.62 1.74
C SER A 15 -2.74 12.93 2.15
N LEU A 16 -2.04 13.86 2.81
CA LEU A 16 -2.57 15.19 3.11
C LEU A 16 -2.75 16.06 1.86
N LEU A 17 -2.01 15.80 0.77
CA LEU A 17 -2.22 16.52 -0.49
C LEU A 17 -3.63 16.29 -1.04
N TRP A 18 -4.31 15.22 -0.61
CA TRP A 18 -5.70 14.96 -0.95
C TRP A 18 -6.69 15.99 -0.41
N LEU A 19 -6.29 16.78 0.59
CA LEU A 19 -7.09 17.90 1.08
C LEU A 19 -7.14 19.06 0.07
N ILE A 20 -6.09 19.24 -0.72
CA ILE A 20 -5.92 20.43 -1.59
C ILE A 20 -5.97 20.10 -3.09
N LEU A 21 -5.81 18.83 -3.48
CA LEU A 21 -5.83 18.44 -4.89
C LEU A 21 -7.25 18.55 -5.49
N PRO A 22 -7.43 19.30 -6.59
CA PRO A 22 -8.72 19.37 -7.27
C PRO A 22 -9.07 18.02 -7.93
N TRP A 23 -10.35 17.65 -7.84
CA TRP A 23 -10.87 16.44 -8.47
C TRP A 23 -10.98 16.65 -9.98
N SER A 24 -9.91 16.29 -10.67
CA SER A 24 -9.73 16.39 -12.10
C SER A 24 -9.00 15.14 -12.59
N ARG A 25 -8.68 15.04 -13.89
CA ARG A 25 -7.85 13.95 -14.41
C ARG A 25 -6.47 13.85 -13.73
N ALA A 26 -5.98 14.92 -13.11
CA ALA A 26 -4.74 14.91 -12.33
C ALA A 26 -4.79 14.04 -11.06
N VAL A 27 -5.99 13.64 -10.59
CA VAL A 27 -6.20 12.65 -9.51
C VAL A 27 -5.46 11.35 -9.81
N ALA A 28 -5.38 10.93 -11.08
CA ALA A 28 -4.63 9.73 -11.46
C ALA A 28 -3.12 9.85 -11.22
N LEU A 29 -2.53 11.04 -11.42
CA LEU A 29 -1.11 11.30 -11.07
C LEU A 29 -0.90 11.18 -9.56
N PHE A 30 -1.86 11.67 -8.78
CA PHE A 30 -1.79 11.53 -7.34
C PHE A 30 -1.84 10.07 -6.90
N ILE A 31 -2.78 9.29 -7.45
CA ILE A 31 -2.91 7.86 -7.19
C ILE A 31 -1.62 7.12 -7.60
N ALA A 32 -1.00 7.47 -8.71
CA ALA A 32 0.29 6.91 -9.11
C ALA A 32 1.39 7.20 -8.08
N GLY A 33 1.46 8.43 -7.55
CA GLY A 33 2.39 8.74 -6.47
C GLY A 33 2.07 8.01 -5.15
N ALA A 34 0.79 7.84 -4.83
CA ALA A 34 0.36 7.04 -3.68
C ALA A 34 0.77 5.58 -3.84
N ALA A 35 0.52 4.98 -5.01
CA ALA A 35 0.92 3.61 -5.35
C ALA A 35 2.44 3.44 -5.29
N PHE A 36 3.21 4.41 -5.82
CA PHE A 36 4.67 4.43 -5.72
C PHE A 36 5.14 4.36 -4.27
N LEU A 37 4.62 5.24 -3.40
CA LEU A 37 4.97 5.26 -1.98
C LEU A 37 4.54 3.98 -1.27
N TRP A 38 3.36 3.45 -1.61
CA TRP A 38 2.86 2.19 -1.07
C TRP A 38 3.76 1.00 -1.44
N ILE A 39 4.16 0.90 -2.70
CA ILE A 39 5.04 -0.17 -3.18
C ILE A 39 6.40 -0.11 -2.51
N LEU A 40 6.97 1.09 -2.37
CA LEU A 40 8.22 1.29 -1.63
C LEU A 40 8.07 0.95 -0.15
N PHE A 41 7.00 1.43 0.49
CA PHE A 41 6.74 1.16 1.90
C PHE A 41 6.64 -0.36 2.14
N PHE A 42 5.79 -1.07 1.39
CA PHE A 42 5.66 -2.52 1.51
C PHE A 42 7.01 -3.22 1.23
N SER A 43 7.69 -2.86 0.14
CA SER A 43 9.00 -3.43 -0.19
C SER A 43 9.99 -3.25 0.96
N SER A 44 9.95 -2.11 1.67
CA SER A 44 10.81 -1.84 2.83
C SER A 44 10.50 -2.70 4.04
N LEU A 45 9.30 -3.26 4.11
CA LEU A 45 8.94 -4.26 5.10
C LEU A 45 9.61 -5.59 4.79
N VAL A 46 9.88 -5.93 3.53
CA VAL A 46 10.48 -7.22 3.16
C VAL A 46 12.00 -7.14 3.11
N VAL A 47 12.54 -6.09 2.48
CA VAL A 47 13.96 -5.92 2.16
C VAL A 47 14.44 -4.51 2.47
N ASN A 48 15.75 -4.31 2.54
CA ASN A 48 16.32 -2.97 2.53
C ASN A 48 16.20 -2.38 1.12
N ILE A 49 15.54 -1.22 0.99
CA ILE A 49 15.31 -0.55 -0.28
C ILE A 49 16.64 -0.12 -0.90
N LYS A 50 16.87 -0.54 -2.14
CA LYS A 50 17.98 -0.08 -2.98
C LYS A 50 17.41 0.54 -4.27
N ARG A 51 18.31 0.97 -5.17
CA ARG A 51 17.95 1.52 -6.48
C ARG A 51 17.00 0.62 -7.27
N ARG A 52 17.15 -0.70 -7.18
CA ARG A 52 16.31 -1.68 -7.89
C ARG A 52 14.85 -1.56 -7.48
N GLU A 53 14.57 -1.48 -6.19
CA GLU A 53 13.21 -1.39 -5.65
C GLU A 53 12.57 -0.04 -5.99
N ILE A 54 13.36 1.03 -6.06
CA ILE A 54 12.89 2.35 -6.52
C ILE A 54 12.48 2.29 -7.99
N VAL A 55 13.33 1.72 -8.85
CA VAL A 55 13.03 1.57 -10.29
C VAL A 55 11.79 0.68 -10.48
N ALA A 56 11.69 -0.42 -9.74
CA ALA A 56 10.51 -1.29 -9.79
C ALA A 56 9.25 -0.54 -9.34
N ALA A 57 9.31 0.23 -8.26
CA ALA A 57 8.17 1.03 -7.79
C ALA A 57 7.73 2.06 -8.83
N VAL A 58 8.66 2.77 -9.49
CA VAL A 58 8.32 3.68 -10.60
C VAL A 58 7.64 2.92 -11.74
N ALA A 59 8.23 1.80 -12.18
CA ALA A 59 7.68 1.02 -13.28
C ALA A 59 6.27 0.49 -12.96
N LEU A 60 6.04 0.03 -11.73
CA LEU A 60 4.75 -0.50 -11.28
C LEU A 60 3.70 0.59 -11.02
N SER A 61 4.12 1.81 -10.65
CA SER A 61 3.20 2.92 -10.41
C SER A 61 2.86 3.73 -11.67
N THR A 62 3.73 3.72 -12.69
CA THR A 62 3.55 4.46 -13.94
C THR A 62 2.21 4.17 -14.64
N PRO A 63 1.73 2.91 -14.73
CA PRO A 63 0.46 2.62 -15.38
C PRO A 63 -0.74 3.38 -14.77
N PHE A 64 -0.73 3.63 -13.45
CA PHE A 64 -1.78 4.42 -12.80
C PHE A 64 -1.78 5.88 -13.25
N ALA A 65 -0.61 6.43 -13.64
CA ALA A 65 -0.51 7.79 -14.15
C ALA A 65 -1.14 7.93 -15.56
N PHE A 66 -1.13 6.86 -16.36
CA PHE A 66 -1.74 6.86 -17.69
C PHE A 66 -3.26 7.04 -17.66
N ALA A 67 -3.91 6.74 -16.53
CA ALA A 67 -5.33 7.07 -16.36
C ALA A 67 -5.63 8.58 -16.33
N ALA A 68 -4.60 9.43 -16.20
CA ALA A 68 -4.76 10.87 -16.42
C ALA A 68 -4.97 11.21 -17.91
N LEU A 69 -4.46 10.35 -18.81
CA LEU A 69 -4.47 10.56 -20.25
C LEU A 69 -5.73 10.00 -20.91
N SER A 70 -6.19 8.82 -20.49
CA SER A 70 -7.35 8.15 -21.07
C SER A 70 -8.14 7.33 -20.04
N THR A 71 -9.45 7.19 -20.26
CA THR A 71 -10.35 6.39 -19.42
C THR A 71 -10.12 4.89 -19.58
N GLU A 72 -9.66 4.44 -20.75
CA GLU A 72 -9.37 3.05 -21.06
C GLU A 72 -8.18 2.55 -20.24
N ALA A 73 -7.25 3.45 -19.91
CA ALA A 73 -6.14 3.18 -19.00
C ALA A 73 -6.60 2.87 -17.55
N LEU A 74 -7.89 3.00 -17.22
CA LEU A 74 -8.44 2.50 -15.95
C LEU A 74 -8.29 0.98 -15.80
N ILE A 75 -8.09 0.22 -16.89
CA ILE A 75 -7.78 -1.22 -16.82
C ILE A 75 -6.55 -1.51 -15.95
N TRP A 76 -5.61 -0.56 -15.86
CA TRP A 76 -4.41 -0.68 -15.05
C TRP A 76 -4.68 -0.71 -13.55
N TYR A 77 -5.86 -0.27 -13.09
CA TYR A 77 -6.25 -0.39 -11.68
C TYR A 77 -6.52 -1.84 -11.27
N GLY A 78 -6.85 -2.72 -12.23
CA GLY A 78 -6.93 -4.17 -11.99
C GLY A 78 -5.58 -4.86 -12.09
N LEU A 79 -4.75 -4.49 -13.08
CA LEU A 79 -3.47 -5.15 -13.34
C LEU A 79 -2.33 -4.68 -12.42
N GLY A 80 -2.32 -3.42 -12.03
CA GLY A 80 -1.29 -2.81 -11.19
C GLY A 80 -1.15 -3.50 -9.82
N PRO A 81 -2.25 -3.72 -9.08
CA PRO A 81 -2.19 -4.47 -7.81
C PRO A 81 -1.65 -5.90 -7.98
N LEU A 82 -2.01 -6.59 -9.08
CA LEU A 82 -1.50 -7.93 -9.37
C LEU A 82 0.02 -7.91 -9.65
N ALA A 83 0.49 -6.94 -10.43
CA ALA A 83 1.91 -6.78 -10.71
C ALA A 83 2.71 -6.45 -9.44
N ALA A 84 2.17 -5.58 -8.57
CA ALA A 84 2.76 -5.27 -7.27
C ALA A 84 2.79 -6.51 -6.36
N LEU A 85 1.71 -7.31 -6.34
CA LEU A 85 1.65 -8.56 -5.59
C LEU A 85 2.75 -9.53 -6.02
N ILE A 86 2.90 -9.76 -7.34
CA ILE A 86 3.95 -10.62 -7.89
C ILE A 86 5.33 -10.11 -7.51
N TRP A 87 5.56 -8.80 -7.59
CA TRP A 87 6.81 -8.17 -7.17
C TRP A 87 7.11 -8.42 -5.68
N PHE A 88 6.13 -8.27 -4.80
CA PHE A 88 6.34 -8.52 -3.37
C PHE A 88 6.62 -9.99 -3.07
N ILE A 89 5.94 -10.91 -3.76
CA ILE A 89 6.21 -12.35 -3.63
C ILE A 89 7.64 -12.65 -4.09
N TYR A 90 8.08 -12.05 -5.19
CA TYR A 90 9.45 -12.18 -5.67
C TYR A 90 10.48 -11.66 -4.65
N LEU A 91 10.24 -10.52 -4.00
CA LEU A 91 11.09 -10.01 -2.92
C LEU A 91 11.11 -10.99 -1.73
N ALA A 92 9.95 -11.46 -1.30
CA ALA A 92 9.82 -12.37 -0.15
C ALA A 92 10.51 -13.71 -0.42
N ARG A 93 10.38 -14.25 -1.64
CA ARG A 93 11.10 -15.45 -2.08
C ARG A 93 12.61 -15.31 -1.86
N GLY A 94 13.19 -14.15 -2.17
CA GLY A 94 14.62 -13.89 -1.95
C GLY A 94 15.05 -13.98 -0.48
N ILE A 95 14.16 -13.63 0.46
CA ILE A 95 14.44 -13.66 1.91
C ILE A 95 14.15 -15.03 2.53
N TYR A 96 13.11 -15.71 2.07
CA TYR A 96 12.65 -16.98 2.65
C TYR A 96 13.12 -18.22 1.87
N GLY A 97 13.84 -18.06 0.76
CA GLY A 97 14.47 -19.12 -0.03
C GLY A 97 13.51 -20.00 -0.85
N SER A 98 12.20 -19.76 -0.76
CA SER A 98 11.17 -20.55 -1.45
C SER A 98 10.02 -19.68 -1.94
N TRP A 99 9.52 -19.98 -3.14
CA TRP A 99 8.32 -19.33 -3.69
C TRP A 99 7.10 -19.56 -2.80
N LEU A 100 6.92 -20.78 -2.32
CA LEU A 100 5.83 -21.15 -1.43
C LEU A 100 5.85 -20.30 -0.15
N LYS A 101 7.02 -20.17 0.49
CA LYS A 101 7.20 -19.35 1.69
C LYS A 101 6.98 -17.86 1.39
N GLY A 102 7.41 -17.37 0.23
CA GLY A 102 7.16 -16.01 -0.23
C GLY A 102 5.66 -15.71 -0.42
N ILE A 103 4.94 -16.64 -1.05
CA ILE A 103 3.48 -16.56 -1.23
C ILE A 103 2.78 -16.55 0.12
N PHE A 104 3.09 -17.51 1.00
CA PHE A 104 2.51 -17.56 2.34
C PHE A 104 2.77 -16.30 3.15
N PHE A 105 3.99 -15.75 3.07
CA PHE A 105 4.31 -14.51 3.75
C PHE A 105 3.45 -13.36 3.23
N ILE A 106 3.45 -13.11 1.92
CA ILE A 106 2.77 -11.94 1.34
C ILE A 106 1.25 -12.06 1.51
N LEU A 107 0.66 -13.21 1.20
CA LEU A 107 -0.77 -13.42 1.39
C LEU A 107 -1.14 -13.36 2.87
N GLY A 108 -0.33 -13.94 3.75
CA GLY A 108 -0.54 -13.86 5.20
C GLY A 108 -0.50 -12.43 5.73
N VAL A 109 0.42 -11.60 5.23
CA VAL A 109 0.47 -10.16 5.57
C VAL A 109 -0.77 -9.44 5.08
N ILE A 110 -1.21 -9.68 3.85
CA ILE A 110 -2.42 -9.03 3.28
C ILE A 110 -3.68 -9.45 4.06
N TRP A 111 -3.83 -10.73 4.39
CA TRP A 111 -4.96 -11.22 5.17
C TRP A 111 -4.96 -10.68 6.59
N LEU A 112 -3.82 -10.73 7.29
CA LEU A 112 -3.74 -10.19 8.64
C LEU A 112 -3.94 -8.66 8.64
N HIS A 113 -3.43 -7.96 7.63
CA HIS A 113 -3.68 -6.54 7.42
C HIS A 113 -5.19 -6.25 7.32
N GLY A 114 -5.92 -6.99 6.48
CA GLY A 114 -7.37 -6.84 6.36
C GLY A 114 -8.11 -7.12 7.67
N LEU A 115 -7.72 -8.18 8.40
CA LEU A 115 -8.29 -8.50 9.71
C LEU A 115 -8.03 -7.40 10.76
N LEU A 116 -6.84 -6.80 10.75
CA LEU A 116 -6.50 -5.68 11.64
C LEU A 116 -7.34 -4.45 11.30
N LEU A 117 -7.55 -4.15 10.02
CA LEU A 117 -8.44 -3.05 9.62
C LEU A 117 -9.88 -3.29 10.03
N ILE A 118 -10.40 -4.51 9.90
CA ILE A 118 -11.74 -4.88 10.40
C ILE A 118 -11.81 -4.68 11.92
N ALA A 119 -10.81 -5.13 12.67
CA ALA A 119 -10.76 -4.96 14.12
C ALA A 119 -10.71 -3.48 14.51
N ILE A 120 -9.90 -2.66 13.83
CA ILE A 120 -9.85 -1.21 14.02
C ILE A 120 -11.22 -0.59 13.73
N ASP A 121 -11.88 -1.01 12.65
CA ASP A 121 -13.19 -0.47 12.27
C ASP A 121 -14.27 -0.80 13.33
N VAL A 122 -14.34 -2.06 13.77
CA VAL A 122 -15.29 -2.50 14.80
C VAL A 122 -15.04 -1.75 16.12
N THR A 123 -13.78 -1.65 16.55
CA THR A 123 -13.41 -0.98 17.81
C THR A 123 -13.61 0.53 17.79
N THR A 124 -13.59 1.15 16.61
CA THR A 124 -13.83 2.60 16.45
C THR A 124 -15.29 2.94 16.14
N GLY A 125 -16.20 1.97 16.11
CA GLY A 125 -17.62 2.22 15.81
C GLY A 125 -17.89 2.50 14.33
N GLY A 126 -17.12 1.85 13.45
CA GLY A 126 -17.28 1.89 12.00
C GLY A 126 -16.61 3.10 11.34
N VAL A 127 -15.54 3.67 11.90
CA VAL A 127 -14.88 4.86 11.35
C VAL A 127 -14.32 4.59 9.96
N LEU A 128 -13.67 3.45 9.74
CA LEU A 128 -13.13 3.09 8.43
C LEU A 128 -14.27 2.78 7.45
N THR A 129 -15.30 2.03 7.86
CA THR A 129 -16.46 1.74 7.01
C THR A 129 -17.17 3.02 6.59
N LYS A 130 -17.39 3.97 7.51
CA LYS A 130 -17.93 5.30 7.20
C LYS A 130 -16.99 6.08 6.29
N ALA A 131 -15.69 6.03 6.54
CA ALA A 131 -14.68 6.70 5.72
C ALA A 131 -14.60 6.13 4.30
N TYR A 132 -14.81 4.82 4.10
CA TYR A 132 -14.85 4.15 2.80
C TYR A 132 -16.18 4.36 2.07
N SER A 133 -17.33 4.35 2.76
CA SER A 133 -18.64 4.57 2.13
C SER A 133 -18.82 5.98 1.59
N VAL A 134 -18.11 6.94 2.19
CA VAL A 134 -18.06 8.34 1.76
C VAL A 134 -16.73 8.68 1.07
N GLY A 135 -15.80 7.74 1.03
CA GLY A 135 -14.46 7.91 0.48
C GLY A 135 -14.57 8.17 -1.00
N LEU A 136 -13.84 9.18 -1.48
CA LEU A 136 -13.95 9.81 -2.81
C LEU A 136 -14.98 10.95 -2.91
N HIS A 137 -15.81 11.20 -1.90
CA HIS A 137 -16.68 12.37 -1.90
C HIS A 137 -15.86 13.66 -1.63
N PRO A 138 -15.97 14.71 -2.48
CA PRO A 138 -15.16 15.92 -2.35
C PRO A 138 -15.25 16.63 -0.99
N PHE A 139 -16.39 16.55 -0.30
CA PHE A 139 -16.59 17.20 1.00
C PHE A 139 -16.07 16.38 2.20
N GLN A 140 -15.62 15.14 1.99
CA GLN A 140 -15.21 14.21 3.06
C GLN A 140 -13.77 13.71 2.89
N ARG A 141 -12.94 14.46 2.14
CA ARG A 141 -11.53 14.14 1.85
C ARG A 141 -10.64 14.07 3.10
N TRP A 142 -11.06 14.67 4.22
CA TRP A 142 -10.34 14.61 5.50
C TRP A 142 -10.19 13.19 6.05
N ASN A 143 -11.02 12.25 5.59
CA ASN A 143 -10.93 10.84 5.95
C ASN A 143 -9.73 10.12 5.31
N VAL A 144 -9.21 10.61 4.18
CA VAL A 144 -8.17 9.89 3.43
C VAL A 144 -6.82 9.82 4.17
N PRO A 145 -6.36 10.89 4.83
CA PRO A 145 -5.21 10.79 5.72
C PRO A 145 -5.41 9.81 6.87
N VAL A 146 -6.61 9.78 7.47
CA VAL A 146 -6.95 8.85 8.56
C VAL A 146 -6.88 7.41 8.06
N ILE A 147 -7.47 7.13 6.90
CA ILE A 147 -7.37 5.83 6.22
C ILE A 147 -5.91 5.48 5.97
N ALA A 148 -5.12 6.38 5.36
CA ALA A 148 -3.72 6.13 5.03
C ALA A 148 -2.88 5.78 6.26
N VAL A 149 -3.10 6.45 7.40
CA VAL A 149 -2.44 6.13 8.68
C VAL A 149 -2.84 4.76 9.18
N ALA A 150 -4.14 4.45 9.21
CA ALA A 150 -4.64 3.15 9.69
C ALA A 150 -4.14 1.99 8.83
N ASP A 151 -4.23 2.15 7.51
CA ASP A 151 -3.82 1.23 6.45
C ASP A 151 -2.31 0.93 6.55
N THR A 152 -1.45 1.95 6.55
CA THR A 152 0.00 1.75 6.67
C THR A 152 0.44 1.20 8.02
N SER A 153 -0.21 1.59 9.12
CA SER A 153 0.09 1.07 10.45
C SER A 153 -0.30 -0.40 10.58
N ALA A 154 -1.49 -0.77 10.13
CA ALA A 154 -1.98 -2.14 10.14
C ALA A 154 -1.07 -3.03 9.28
N LEU A 155 -0.64 -2.55 8.10
CA LEU A 155 0.27 -3.30 7.24
C LEU A 155 1.63 -3.54 7.92
N TYR A 156 2.19 -2.51 8.55
CA TYR A 156 3.46 -2.62 9.28
C TYR A 156 3.35 -3.69 10.37
N ILE A 157 2.30 -3.63 11.19
CA ILE A 157 2.05 -4.60 12.27
C ILE A 157 1.91 -6.00 11.68
N ALA A 158 1.09 -6.17 10.64
CA ALA A 158 0.89 -7.46 9.99
C ALA A 158 2.21 -8.07 9.49
N ALA A 159 3.05 -7.26 8.83
CA ALA A 159 4.35 -7.70 8.34
C ALA A 159 5.30 -8.13 9.47
N GLU A 160 5.37 -7.37 10.57
CA GLU A 160 6.23 -7.72 11.70
C GLU A 160 5.73 -8.96 12.45
N VAL A 161 4.41 -9.18 12.56
CA VAL A 161 3.83 -10.40 13.12
C VAL A 161 4.16 -11.62 12.24
N LEU A 162 3.90 -11.55 10.93
CA LEU A 162 4.18 -12.67 10.02
C LEU A 162 5.67 -13.02 9.94
N LYS A 163 6.56 -12.02 10.00
CA LYS A 163 8.00 -12.28 10.10
C LYS A 163 8.37 -13.09 11.33
N LYS A 164 7.77 -12.77 12.48
CA LYS A 164 8.02 -13.51 13.72
C LYS A 164 7.49 -14.94 13.59
N LEU A 165 6.29 -15.12 13.03
CA LEU A 165 5.71 -16.45 12.81
C LEU A 165 6.57 -17.32 11.88
N LEU A 166 7.01 -16.79 10.73
CA LEU A 166 7.84 -17.56 9.79
C LEU A 166 9.27 -17.81 10.29
N LYS A 167 9.78 -17.00 11.23
CA LYS A 167 11.06 -17.30 11.90
C LYS A 167 10.97 -18.56 12.76
N LEU A 168 9.79 -18.88 13.29
CA LEU A 168 9.56 -20.12 14.04
C LEU A 168 9.54 -21.36 13.13
N TRP A 169 9.49 -21.17 11.81
CA TRP A 169 9.42 -22.22 10.79
C TRP A 169 10.76 -22.38 10.03
N ARG A 170 11.85 -21.86 10.60
CA ARG A 170 13.22 -22.07 10.14
C ARG A 170 13.88 -23.13 11.02
#